data_AF-X1F761-F1
#
_entry.id   AF-X1F761-F1
#
_cell.length_a   1.000
_cell.length_b   1.000
_cell.length_c   1.000
_cell.angle_alpha   90.00
_cell.angle_beta   90.00
_cell.angle_gamma   90.00
#
_symmetry.space_group_name_H-M   'P 1'
#
loop_
_entity.id
_entity.type
_entity.pdbx_description
1 polymer ?
#
loop_
_entity_poly.entity_id
_entity_poly.type
_entity_poly.pdbx_seq_one_letter_code
_entity_poly.pdbx_strand_id
1 'polypeptide(L)' 'SNLAQKISYEAQQLCGGIAFTDNLRIDKALEVSKVQEIIGGARNIQLHLVSRAIRDMVKRLVD' A
#
# COMPACT_ATOMS: atom_id res chain seq x y z
N SER A 1 0.47 -0.99 2.32
CA SER A 1 -0.41 -0.75 1.15
C SER A 1 0.35 -0.37 -0.12
N ASN A 2 1.18 0.68 -0.11
CA ASN A 2 1.90 1.10 -1.34
C ASN A 2 2.79 0.02 -1.98
N LEU A 3 3.49 -0.80 -1.18
CA LEU A 3 4.30 -1.91 -1.68
C LEU A 3 3.45 -2.97 -2.41
N ALA A 4 2.28 -3.30 -1.87
CA ALA A 4 1.38 -4.27 -2.50
C ALA A 4 0.90 -3.77 -3.86
N GLN A 5 0.60 -2.47 -4.00
CA GLN A 5 0.22 -1.88 -5.28
C GLN A 5 1.34 -1.96 -6.31
N LYS A 6 2.58 -1.64 -5.92
CA LYS A 6 3.75 -1.74 -6.81
C LYS A 6 3.99 -3.17 -7.30
N ILE A 7 4.00 -4.13 -6.37
CA ILE A 7 4.21 -5.55 -6.72
C ILE A 7 3.08 -6.04 -7.64
N SER A 8 1.82 -5.76 -7.32
CA SER A 8 0.70 -6.17 -8.16
C SER A 8 0.76 -5.55 -9.56
N TYR A 9 1.16 -4.28 -9.65
CA TYR A 9 1.32 -3.59 -10.93
C TYR A 9 2.46 -4.21 -11.75
N GLU A 10 3.64 -4.39 -11.18
CA GLU A 10 4.79 -4.99 -11.88
C GLU A 10 4.50 -6.44 -12.30
N ALA A 11 3.86 -7.23 -11.44
CA ALA A 11 3.43 -8.58 -11.76
C ALA A 11 2.45 -8.62 -12.94
N GLN A 12 1.49 -7.68 -13.00
CA GLN A 12 0.58 -7.54 -14.13
C GLN A 12 1.33 -7.26 -15.43
N GLN A 13 2.30 -6.34 -15.39
CA GLN A 13 3.08 -5.99 -16.58
C GLN A 13 3.98 -7.13 -17.06
N LEU A 14 4.62 -7.86 -16.14
CA LEU A 14 5.46 -9.02 -16.48
C LEU A 14 4.66 -10.17 -17.11
N CYS A 15 3.42 -10.37 -16.66
CA CYS A 15 2.54 -11.38 -17.24
C CYS A 15 1.93 -10.95 -18.58
N GLY A 16 1.93 -9.66 -18.92
CA GLY A 16 1.41 -9.15 -20.19
C GLY A 16 -0.10 -9.38 -20.34
N GLY A 17 -0.57 -9.56 -21.59
CA GLY A 17 -1.99 -9.58 -21.92
C GLY A 17 -2.85 -10.60 -21.14
N ILE A 18 -2.28 -11.75 -20.76
CA ILE A 18 -3.01 -12.77 -20.01
C ILE A 18 -3.37 -12.33 -18.59
N ALA A 19 -2.65 -11.37 -18.00
CA ALA A 19 -2.95 -10.83 -16.68
C ALA A 19 -4.19 -9.92 -16.65
N PHE A 20 -4.69 -9.50 -17.81
CA PHE A 20 -5.94 -8.75 -17.97
C PHE A 20 -7.14 -9.66 -18.24
N THR A 21 -6.94 -10.98 -18.17
CA THR A 21 -8.01 -11.97 -18.30
C THR A 21 -8.34 -12.56 -16.94
N ASP A 22 -9.57 -13.04 -16.77
CA ASP A 22 -10.02 -13.66 -15.52
C ASP A 22 -9.34 -15.00 -15.20
N ASN A 23 -8.47 -15.49 -16.10
CA ASN A 23 -7.68 -16.70 -15.89
C ASN A 23 -6.59 -16.51 -14.83
N LEU A 24 -6.11 -15.28 -14.64
CA LEU A 24 -5.12 -14.92 -13.63
C LEU A 24 -5.72 -13.89 -12.68
N ARG A 25 -5.65 -14.13 -11.37
CA ARG A 25 -6.19 -13.21 -10.34
C ARG A 25 -5.34 -11.94 -10.14
N ILE A 26 -4.45 -11.63 -11.07
CA ILE A 26 -3.47 -10.54 -10.96
C ILE A 26 -4.17 -9.18 -11.07
N ASP A 27 -5.09 -9.02 -12.02
CA ASP A 27 -5.89 -7.79 -12.14
C ASP A 27 -6.70 -7.52 -10.87
N LYS A 28 -7.34 -8.56 -10.33
CA LYS A 28 -8.08 -8.45 -9.07
C LYS A 28 -7.17 -8.08 -7.88
N ALA A 29 -5.96 -8.62 -7.84
CA ALA A 29 -4.97 -8.28 -6.81
C ALA A 29 -4.52 -6.82 -6.91
N LEU A 30 -4.38 -6.27 -8.13
CA LEU A 30 -4.09 -4.85 -8.34
C LEU A 30 -5.24 -3.98 -7.84
N GLU A 31 -6.50 -4.32 -8.14
CA GLU A 31 -7.66 -3.55 -7.66
C GLU A 31 -7.78 -3.56 -6.13
N VAL A 32 -7.60 -4.73 -5.50
CA VAL A 32 -7.61 -4.84 -4.03
C VAL A 32 -6.51 -4.00 -3.41
N SER A 33 -5.32 -3.95 -4.01
CA SER A 33 -4.19 -3.18 -3.48
C SER A 33 -4.46 -1.66 -3.44
N LYS A 34 -5.25 -1.13 -4.39
CA LYS A 34 -5.66 0.28 -4.41
C LYS A 34 -6.59 0.59 -3.24
N VAL A 35 -7.57 -0.29 -3.00
CA VAL A 35 -8.54 -0.14 -1.90
C VAL A 35 -7.85 -0.18 -0.53
N GLN A 36 -6.81 -1.00 -0.38
CA GLN A 36 -6.00 -1.09 0.84
C GLN A 36 -5.23 0.19 1.19
N GLU A 37 -5.10 1.17 0.29
CA GLU A 37 -4.52 2.48 0.65
C GLU A 37 -5.50 3.37 1.44
N ILE A 38 -6.80 3.02 1.44
CA ILE A 38 -7.88 3.79 2.05
C ILE A 38 -8.45 3.05 3.26
N ILE A 39 -8.74 1.75 3.10
CA ILE A 39 -9.33 0.94 4.18
C ILE A 39 -8.33 0.76 5.32
N GLY A 40 -8.80 0.92 6.56
CA GLY A 40 -7.97 0.86 7.77
C GLY A 40 -7.25 2.17 8.11
N GLY A 41 -7.56 3.24 7.37
CA GLY A 41 -7.01 4.58 7.57
C GLY A 41 -6.16 4.99 6.38
N ALA A 42 -6.55 6.08 5.74
CA ALA A 42 -5.86 6.59 4.56
C ALA A 42 -4.39 6.90 4.85
N ARG A 43 -3.53 6.74 3.84
CA ARG A 43 -2.07 6.89 3.94
C ARG A 43 -1.63 8.18 4.65
N ASN A 44 -2.28 9.30 4.36
CA ASN A 44 -1.98 10.60 4.98
C ASN A 44 -2.26 10.61 6.50
N ILE A 45 -3.35 9.99 6.94
CA ILE A 45 -3.68 9.85 8.37
C ILE A 45 -2.65 8.97 9.06
N GLN A 46 -2.34 7.81 8.45
CA GLN A 46 -1.33 6.90 8.97
C GLN A 46 0.04 7.57 9.11
N LEU A 47 0.48 8.31 8.09
CA LEU A 47 1.74 9.08 8.15
C LEU A 47 1.71 10.14 9.25
N HIS A 48 0.60 10.88 9.40
CA HIS A 48 0.47 11.88 10.46
C HIS A 48 0.58 11.26 11.86
N LEU A 49 -0.11 10.15 12.10
CA LEU A 49 -0.06 9.42 13.37
C LEU A 49 1.36 8.92 13.69
N VAL A 50 2.03 8.32 12.71
CA VAL A 50 3.41 7.83 12.86
C VAL A 50 4.38 8.99 13.10
N SER A 51 4.28 10.09 12.35
CA SER A 51 5.14 11.26 12.55
C SER A 51 4.95 11.87 13.94
N ARG A 52 3.72 11.93 14.45
CA ARG A 52 3.42 12.39 15.80
C ARG A 52 4.02 11.45 16.85
N ALA A 53 3.82 10.14 16.70
CA ALA A 53 4.37 9.15 17.62
C ALA A 53 5.90 9.24 17.70
N ILE A 54 6.59 9.37 16.55
CA ILE A 54 8.05 9.55 16.49
C ILE A 54 8.47 10.82 17.24
N ARG A 55 7.77 11.95 17.02
CA ARG A 55 8.07 13.20 17.72
C ARG A 55 7.96 13.05 19.23
N ASP A 56 6.91 12.38 19.70
CA ASP A 56 6.68 12.18 21.14
C ASP A 56 7.75 11.24 21.75
N MET A 57 8.19 10.21 21.02
CA MET A 57 9.30 9.36 21.46
C MET A 57 10.62 10.13 21.54
N VAL A 58 10.94 10.93 20.52
CA VAL A 58 12.18 11.71 20.49
C VAL A 58 12.24 12.71 21.64
N LYS A 59 11.13 13.40 21.94
CA LYS A 59 11.06 14.32 23.10
C LYS A 59 11.45 13.62 24.41
N ARG A 60 10.87 12.43 24.65
CA ARG A 60 11.15 11.63 25.85
C ARG A 60 12.59 11.10 25.97
N LEU A 61 13.35 11.09 24.88
CA LEU A 61 14.76 10.68 24.90
C LEU A 61 15.71 11.85 25.16
N VAL A 62 15.24 13.08 24.96
CA VAL A 62 16.00 14.31 25.16
C VAL A 62 15.77 14.89 26.57
N ASP A 63 14.61 14.60 27.16
CA ASP A 63 14.28 14.83 28.58
C ASP A 63 14.92 13.75 29.48
#